data_AF-A0A843I011-F1
#
_entry.id   AF-A0A843I011-F1
#
_cell.length_a   1.000
_cell.length_b   1.000
_cell.length_c   1.000
_cell.angle_alpha   90.00
_cell.angle_beta   90.00
_cell.angle_gamma   90.00
#
_symmetry.space_group_name_H-M   'P 1'
#
loop_
_entity.id
_entity.type
_entity.pdbx_description
1 polymer ?
#
loop_
_entity_poly.entity_id
_entity_poly.type
_entity_poly.pdbx_seq_one_letter_code
_entity_poly.pdbx_strand_id
1 'polypeptide(L)'
;MSTEALNNTSIDVSLIDPELEVSKSLSKAISLYSFVKEVEGEDEDLRKVVEYYLNEWIKLIGRIDYNPKFYEIISSLKASMNDIFKIVDEEELSYLLAETVEIKKRIDEGQLETIPSSYITEIKRILNELKIDNLDSSDMVKNLVSMFILIVGILTLK
;
A
#
# COMPACT_ATOMS: atom_id res chain seq x y z
N MET A 1 -23.52 24.72 46.12
CA MET A 1 -24.38 23.73 45.46
C MET A 1 -24.32 24.00 43.97
N SER A 2 -24.03 22.95 43.17
CA SER A 2 -24.44 22.74 41.77
C SER A 2 -24.00 23.80 40.73
N THR A 3 -23.42 23.49 39.57
CA THR A 3 -23.27 22.21 38.87
C THR A 3 -22.25 22.41 37.75
N GLU A 4 -21.62 21.31 37.39
CA GLU A 4 -20.57 21.15 36.39
C GLU A 4 -20.93 21.76 35.03
N ALA A 5 -20.01 22.55 34.47
CA ALA A 5 -19.89 22.66 33.02
C ALA A 5 -18.86 21.61 32.57
N LEU A 6 -19.35 20.38 32.39
CA LEU A 6 -18.65 19.36 31.61
C LEU A 6 -18.51 19.89 30.19
N ASN A 7 -17.31 20.37 29.86
CA ASN A 7 -16.91 20.61 28.48
C ASN A 7 -16.96 19.27 27.73
N ASN A 8 -18.01 19.08 26.94
CA ASN A 8 -18.03 18.07 25.88
C ASN A 8 -16.97 18.46 24.85
N THR A 9 -15.76 17.92 24.98
CA THR A 9 -14.87 17.71 23.83
C THR A 9 -15.50 16.61 22.97
N SER A 10 -16.47 17.01 22.15
CA SER A 10 -16.89 16.24 20.99
C SER A 10 -15.67 16.11 20.08
N ILE A 11 -14.98 14.97 20.12
CA ILE A 11 -14.00 14.63 19.09
C ILE A 11 -14.80 14.51 17.80
N ASP A 12 -14.52 15.38 16.84
CA ASP A 12 -15.16 15.35 15.54
C ASP A 12 -14.68 14.11 14.78
N VAL A 13 -15.48 13.05 14.81
CA VAL A 13 -15.18 11.75 14.19
C VAL A 13 -15.11 11.87 12.66
N SER A 14 -15.50 13.01 12.08
CA SER A 14 -15.42 13.27 10.64
C SER A 14 -14.01 13.59 10.10
N LEU A 15 -12.98 13.62 10.95
CA LEU A 15 -11.59 13.88 10.55
C LEU A 15 -10.75 12.61 10.38
N ILE A 16 -11.32 11.43 10.61
CA ILE A 16 -10.62 10.16 10.40
C ILE A 16 -10.73 9.81 8.91
N ASP A 17 -9.64 9.95 8.17
CA ASP A 17 -9.51 9.45 6.81
C ASP A 17 -9.45 7.90 6.86
N PRO A 18 -10.51 7.18 6.47
CA PRO A 18 -10.55 5.73 6.57
C PRO A 18 -9.49 5.06 5.69
N GLU A 19 -9.08 5.70 4.60
CA GLU A 19 -8.08 5.17 3.67
C GLU A 19 -6.69 5.21 4.29
N LEU A 20 -6.38 6.32 4.96
CA LEU A 20 -5.15 6.47 5.71
C LEU A 20 -5.07 5.48 6.88
N GLU A 21 -6.17 5.26 7.62
CA GLU A 21 -6.18 4.32 8.74
C GLU A 21 -6.00 2.86 8.30
N VAL A 22 -6.65 2.44 7.21
CA VAL A 22 -6.45 1.11 6.62
C VAL A 22 -5.01 0.95 6.14
N SER A 23 -4.45 1.97 5.50
CA SER A 23 -3.08 1.95 4.97
C SER A 23 -2.02 1.89 6.08
N LYS A 24 -2.21 2.65 7.16
CA LYS A 24 -1.38 2.59 8.38
C LYS A 24 -1.43 1.20 9.01
N SER A 25 -2.64 0.67 9.18
CA SER A 25 -2.85 -0.63 9.80
C SER A 25 -2.22 -1.75 8.97
N LEU A 26 -2.33 -1.68 7.65
CA LEU A 26 -1.70 -2.61 6.72
C LEU A 26 -0.17 -2.54 6.82
N SER A 27 0.42 -1.34 6.71
CA SER A 27 1.88 -1.17 6.81
C SER A 27 2.43 -1.75 8.11
N LYS A 28 1.80 -1.42 9.24
CA LYS A 28 2.18 -1.92 10.57
C LYS A 28 2.01 -3.44 10.70
N ALA A 29 0.92 -3.99 10.18
CA ALA A 29 0.70 -5.44 10.19
C ALA A 29 1.79 -6.16 9.38
N ILE A 30 2.13 -5.65 8.19
CA ILE A 30 3.17 -6.22 7.33
C ILE A 30 4.54 -6.10 8.00
N SER A 31 4.85 -4.96 8.60
CA SER A 31 6.09 -4.71 9.36
C SER A 31 6.26 -5.73 10.49
N LEU A 32 5.24 -5.87 11.35
CA LEU A 32 5.25 -6.83 12.45
C LEU A 32 5.37 -8.28 11.94
N TYR A 33 4.55 -8.66 10.95
CA TYR A 33 4.57 -10.01 10.40
C TYR A 33 5.92 -10.34 9.74
N SER A 34 6.52 -9.40 9.02
CA SER A 34 7.81 -9.62 8.37
C SER A 34 8.94 -9.80 9.38
N PHE A 35 8.92 -9.02 10.47
CA PHE A 35 9.84 -9.18 11.59
C PHE A 35 9.66 -10.54 12.30
N VAL A 36 8.43 -10.89 12.69
CA VAL A 36 8.17 -12.16 13.38
C VAL A 36 8.50 -13.35 12.48
N LYS A 37 8.17 -13.29 11.20
CA LYS A 37 8.50 -14.32 10.20
C LYS A 37 10.00 -14.58 10.11
N GLU A 38 10.83 -13.54 10.22
CA GLU A 38 12.28 -13.66 10.19
C GLU A 38 12.87 -14.24 11.50
N VAL A 39 12.30 -13.88 12.65
CA VAL A 39 12.83 -14.26 13.96
C VAL A 39 12.32 -15.62 14.44
N GLU A 40 11.01 -15.85 14.30
CA GLU A 40 10.31 -17.00 14.90
C GLU A 40 9.73 -17.95 13.84
N GLY A 41 9.69 -17.55 12.57
CA GLY A 41 9.04 -18.27 11.49
C GLY A 41 7.59 -17.84 11.28
N GLU A 42 6.86 -18.54 10.41
CA GLU A 42 5.50 -18.13 10.05
C GLU A 42 4.52 -18.25 11.22
N ASP A 43 3.79 -17.15 11.49
CA ASP A 43 2.69 -17.08 12.45
C ASP A 43 1.36 -16.95 11.70
N GLU A 44 0.49 -17.95 11.83
CA GLU A 44 -0.79 -17.98 11.11
C GLU A 44 -1.77 -16.88 11.55
N ASP A 45 -1.72 -16.45 12.81
CA ASP A 45 -2.65 -15.46 13.32
C ASP A 45 -2.24 -14.04 12.88
N LEU A 46 -0.94 -13.73 12.89
CA LEU A 46 -0.43 -12.51 12.28
C LEU A 46 -0.66 -12.49 10.78
N ARG A 47 -0.49 -13.62 10.09
CA ARG A 47 -0.82 -13.74 8.67
C ARG A 47 -2.28 -13.39 8.40
N LYS A 48 -3.23 -13.89 9.21
CA LYS A 48 -4.66 -13.55 9.07
C LYS A 48 -4.93 -12.06 9.27
N VAL A 49 -4.23 -11.41 10.20
CA VAL A 49 -4.34 -9.96 10.44
C VAL A 49 -3.84 -9.18 9.22
N VAL A 50 -2.69 -9.57 8.67
CA VAL A 50 -2.15 -8.99 7.43
C VAL A 50 -3.12 -9.19 6.27
N GLU A 51 -3.64 -10.41 6.07
CA GLU A 51 -4.62 -10.71 5.03
C GLU A 51 -5.90 -9.89 5.17
N TYR A 52 -6.37 -9.67 6.40
CA TYR A 52 -7.52 -8.81 6.66
C TYR A 52 -7.29 -7.38 6.15
N TYR A 53 -6.21 -6.72 6.60
CA TYR A 53 -5.94 -5.34 6.20
C TYR A 53 -5.57 -5.22 4.71
N LEU A 54 -4.91 -6.23 4.14
CA LEU A 54 -4.63 -6.28 2.71
C LEU A 54 -5.92 -6.31 1.90
N ASN A 55 -6.90 -7.13 2.33
CA ASN A 55 -8.20 -7.20 1.69
C ASN A 55 -8.98 -5.89 1.82
N GLU A 56 -8.95 -5.23 2.98
CA GLU A 56 -9.55 -3.90 3.14
C GLU A 56 -8.89 -2.86 2.22
N TRP A 57 -7.57 -2.86 2.10
CA TRP A 57 -6.85 -1.95 1.21
C TRP A 57 -7.17 -2.21 -0.27
N ILE A 58 -7.22 -3.49 -0.71
CA ILE A 58 -7.61 -3.85 -2.08
C ILE A 58 -9.05 -3.41 -2.40
N LYS A 59 -9.98 -3.48 -1.43
CA LYS A 59 -11.34 -2.97 -1.61
C LYS A 59 -11.37 -1.47 -1.88
N LEU A 60 -10.50 -0.70 -1.24
CA LEU A 60 -10.38 0.74 -1.45
C LEU A 60 -9.82 1.08 -2.85
N ILE A 61 -8.87 0.28 -3.34
CA ILE A 61 -8.29 0.42 -4.69
C ILE A 61 -9.32 0.09 -5.78
N GLY A 62 -10.11 -0.96 -5.57
CA GLY A 62 -11.04 -1.46 -6.57
C GLY A 62 -10.34 -2.31 -7.65
N ARG A 63 -10.67 -2.08 -8.93
CA ARG A 63 -10.21 -2.94 -10.03
C ARG A 63 -8.78 -2.58 -10.44
N ILE A 64 -7.90 -3.59 -10.48
CA ILE A 64 -6.53 -3.43 -10.99
C ILE A 64 -6.54 -3.66 -12.50
N ASP A 65 -5.95 -2.73 -13.23
CA ASP A 65 -5.79 -2.86 -14.67
C ASP A 65 -4.64 -3.80 -14.99
N TYR A 66 -4.97 -4.99 -15.46
CA TYR A 66 -3.99 -6.03 -15.71
C TYR A 66 -3.35 -5.90 -17.10
N ASN A 67 -2.02 -5.87 -17.12
CA ASN A 67 -1.22 -6.04 -18.33
C ASN A 67 -0.64 -7.48 -18.36
N PRO A 68 -0.74 -8.23 -19.47
CA PRO A 68 -0.17 -9.58 -19.57
C PRO A 68 1.30 -9.68 -19.17
N LYS A 69 2.11 -8.64 -19.40
CA LYS A 69 3.53 -8.61 -19.01
C LYS A 69 3.74 -8.63 -17.49
N PHE A 70 2.73 -8.26 -16.70
CA PHE A 70 2.80 -8.33 -15.24
C PHE A 70 3.00 -9.75 -14.76
N TYR A 71 2.43 -10.75 -15.43
CA TYR A 71 2.63 -12.14 -15.03
C TYR A 71 4.09 -12.59 -15.18
N GLU A 72 4.79 -12.17 -16.23
CA GLU A 72 6.21 -12.49 -16.43
C GLU A 72 7.07 -11.86 -15.32
N ILE A 73 6.75 -10.62 -14.94
CA ILE A 73 7.44 -9.90 -13.86
C ILE A 73 7.17 -10.55 -12.51
N ILE A 74 5.90 -10.82 -12.20
CA ILE A 74 5.47 -11.42 -10.94
C ILE A 74 6.03 -12.84 -10.77
N SER A 75 5.98 -13.66 -11.82
CA SER A 75 6.45 -15.05 -11.75
C SER A 75 7.97 -15.17 -11.58
N SER A 76 8.73 -14.14 -11.96
CA SER A 76 10.17 -14.07 -11.75
C SER A 76 10.58 -13.36 -10.45
N LEU A 77 9.61 -12.85 -9.68
CA LEU A 77 9.85 -12.05 -8.47
C LEU A 77 10.44 -12.88 -7.33
N LYS A 78 11.70 -12.61 -7.00
CA LYS A 78 12.41 -13.24 -5.87
C LYS A 78 12.30 -12.47 -4.56
N ALA A 79 11.89 -11.20 -4.62
CA ALA A 79 11.81 -10.31 -3.47
C ALA A 79 10.82 -10.79 -2.39
N SER A 80 10.91 -10.14 -1.22
CA SER A 80 10.06 -10.28 -0.03
C SER A 80 9.67 -8.90 0.50
N MET A 81 8.71 -8.83 1.45
CA MET A 81 8.38 -7.55 2.12
C MET A 81 9.58 -6.94 2.87
N ASN A 82 10.48 -7.77 3.41
CA ASN A 82 11.73 -7.29 4.01
C ASN A 82 12.62 -6.54 3.02
N ASP A 83 12.54 -6.83 1.72
CA ASP A 83 13.29 -6.07 0.71
C ASP A 83 12.66 -4.69 0.46
N ILE A 84 11.33 -4.57 0.59
CA ILE A 84 10.66 -3.26 0.59
C ILE A 84 11.05 -2.45 1.83
N PHE A 85 11.09 -3.07 3.01
CA PHE A 85 11.47 -2.37 4.24
C PHE A 85 12.95 -1.97 4.32
N LYS A 86 13.80 -2.45 3.41
CA LYS A 86 15.17 -1.91 3.22
C LYS A 86 15.18 -0.61 2.42
N ILE A 87 14.10 -0.31 1.70
CA ILE A 87 13.98 0.81 0.76
C ILE A 87 13.17 1.95 1.39
N VAL A 88 12.06 1.61 2.06
CA VAL A 88 11.14 2.53 2.75
C VAL A 88 10.89 2.05 4.18
N ASP A 89 10.63 2.96 5.10
CA ASP A 89 10.19 2.58 6.45
C ASP A 89 8.67 2.33 6.53
N GLU A 90 8.18 1.92 7.72
CA GLU A 90 6.76 1.65 7.96
C GLU A 90 5.86 2.88 7.72
N GLU A 91 6.34 4.06 8.09
CA GLU A 91 5.57 5.30 7.97
C GLU A 91 5.51 5.75 6.50
N GLU A 92 6.64 5.71 5.79
CA GLU A 92 6.71 5.95 4.35
C GLU A 92 5.82 4.97 3.56
N LEU A 93 5.89 3.67 3.88
CA LEU A 93 5.03 2.67 3.24
C LEU A 93 3.54 2.97 3.51
N SER A 94 3.19 3.35 4.74
CA SER A 94 1.82 3.73 5.08
C SER A 94 1.32 4.89 4.21
N TYR A 95 2.11 5.96 4.05
CA TYR A 95 1.73 7.09 3.19
C TYR A 95 1.59 6.67 1.73
N LEU A 96 2.53 5.86 1.22
CA LEU A 96 2.47 5.37 -0.16
C LEU A 96 1.25 4.49 -0.42
N LEU A 97 0.86 3.64 0.52
CA LEU A 97 -0.34 2.81 0.41
C LEU A 97 -1.61 3.67 0.38
N ALA A 98 -1.68 4.73 1.20
CA ALA A 98 -2.80 5.66 1.20
C ALA A 98 -2.87 6.49 -0.09
N GLU A 99 -1.73 7.06 -0.50
CA GLU A 99 -1.63 7.85 -1.73
C GLU A 99 -1.93 7.00 -2.98
N THR A 100 -1.60 5.69 -2.94
CA THR A 100 -1.96 4.74 -4.00
C THR A 100 -3.47 4.61 -4.18
N VAL A 101 -4.25 4.60 -3.10
CA VAL A 101 -5.71 4.57 -3.18
C VAL A 101 -6.23 5.83 -3.88
N GLU A 102 -5.75 7.00 -3.44
CA GLU A 102 -6.16 8.28 -4.02
C GLU A 102 -5.80 8.37 -5.51
N ILE A 103 -4.57 7.99 -5.86
CA ILE A 103 -4.07 8.04 -7.24
C ILE A 103 -4.81 7.03 -8.12
N LYS A 104 -5.14 5.86 -7.60
CA LYS A 104 -5.95 4.89 -8.37
C LYS A 104 -7.31 5.47 -8.74
N LYS A 105 -7.99 6.15 -7.80
CA LYS A 105 -9.27 6.81 -8.09
C LYS A 105 -9.12 7.87 -9.17
N ARG A 106 -8.09 8.72 -9.08
CA ARG A 106 -7.80 9.74 -10.11
C ARG A 106 -7.53 9.12 -11.47
N ILE A 107 -6.80 7.99 -11.52
CA ILE A 107 -6.58 7.24 -12.78
C ILE A 107 -7.91 6.75 -13.36
N ASP A 108 -8.79 6.19 -12.53
CA ASP A 108 -10.10 5.69 -12.96
C ASP A 108 -11.04 6.80 -13.45
N GLU A 109 -10.88 8.01 -12.90
CA GLU A 109 -11.58 9.22 -13.34
C GLU A 109 -10.93 9.90 -14.56
N GLY A 110 -9.81 9.38 -15.06
CA GLY A 110 -9.08 9.93 -16.21
C GLY A 110 -8.23 11.17 -15.91
N GLN A 111 -7.94 11.46 -14.64
CA GLN A 111 -7.23 12.65 -14.16
C GLN A 111 -5.70 12.45 -14.05
N LEU A 112 -5.07 11.91 -15.09
CA LEU A 112 -3.65 11.53 -15.08
C LEU A 112 -2.68 12.71 -14.88
N GLU A 113 -3.03 13.91 -15.36
CA GLU A 113 -2.18 15.11 -15.27
C GLU A 113 -2.03 15.63 -13.83
N THR A 114 -2.89 15.18 -12.91
CA THR A 114 -2.92 15.63 -11.51
C THR A 114 -2.10 14.76 -10.57
N ILE A 115 -1.45 13.72 -11.10
CA ILE A 115 -0.74 12.74 -10.27
C ILE A 115 0.59 13.35 -9.80
N PRO A 116 0.87 13.38 -8.47
CA PRO A 116 2.10 13.93 -7.93
C PRO A 116 3.34 13.24 -8.49
N SER A 117 4.30 14.02 -8.98
CA SER A 117 5.57 13.49 -9.51
C SER A 117 6.42 12.84 -8.42
N SER A 118 6.28 13.28 -7.17
CA SER A 118 6.93 12.69 -5.99
C SER A 118 6.53 11.23 -5.84
N TYR A 119 5.24 10.92 -5.82
CA TYR A 119 4.72 9.57 -5.72
C TYR A 119 5.22 8.65 -6.84
N ILE A 120 5.18 9.15 -8.09
CA ILE A 120 5.68 8.40 -9.25
C ILE A 120 7.18 8.10 -9.12
N THR A 121 7.95 9.07 -8.65
CA THR A 121 9.39 8.89 -8.41
C THR A 121 9.62 7.84 -7.33
N GLU A 122 8.82 7.87 -6.28
CA GLU A 122 8.95 6.98 -5.13
C GLU A 122 8.62 5.53 -5.47
N ILE A 123 7.50 5.28 -6.17
CA ILE A 123 7.18 3.93 -6.65
C ILE A 123 8.22 3.43 -7.64
N LYS A 124 8.70 4.28 -8.56
CA LYS A 124 9.78 3.90 -9.48
C LYS A 124 11.04 3.50 -8.72
N ARG A 125 11.40 4.24 -7.65
CA ARG A 125 12.53 3.90 -6.79
C ARG A 125 12.35 2.51 -6.20
N ILE A 126 11.21 2.22 -5.60
CA ILE A 126 10.90 0.90 -5.02
C ILE A 126 10.99 -0.21 -6.07
N LEU A 127 10.30 -0.06 -7.20
CA LEU A 127 10.30 -1.09 -8.25
C LEU A 127 11.72 -1.31 -8.83
N ASN A 128 12.48 -0.24 -9.05
CA ASN A 128 13.86 -0.35 -9.56
C ASN A 128 14.79 -1.05 -8.57
N GLU A 129 14.71 -0.74 -7.28
CA GLU A 129 15.49 -1.39 -6.22
C GLU A 129 15.12 -2.88 -6.08
N LEU A 130 13.85 -3.22 -6.31
CA LEU A 130 13.40 -4.61 -6.44
C LEU A 130 13.76 -5.27 -7.77
N LYS A 131 14.48 -4.56 -8.66
CA LYS A 131 14.88 -5.00 -10.01
C LYS A 131 13.69 -5.37 -10.90
N ILE A 132 12.59 -4.66 -10.73
CA ILE A 132 11.38 -4.80 -11.54
C ILE A 132 11.47 -3.77 -12.66
N ASP A 133 11.61 -4.26 -13.89
CA ASP A 133 11.67 -3.40 -15.06
C ASP A 133 10.33 -2.65 -15.24
N ASN A 134 10.43 -1.34 -15.42
CA ASN A 134 9.26 -0.52 -15.71
C ASN A 134 8.72 -0.86 -17.11
N LEU A 135 7.39 -1.00 -17.22
CA LEU A 135 6.76 -1.17 -18.52
C LEU A 135 6.78 0.16 -19.29
N ASP A 136 7.75 0.33 -20.18
CA ASP A 136 7.81 1.46 -21.10
C ASP A 136 6.60 1.43 -22.04
N SER A 137 5.63 2.32 -21.81
CA SER A 137 4.33 2.33 -22.51
C SER A 137 3.64 3.68 -22.41
N SER A 138 2.67 3.95 -23.30
CA SER A 138 1.83 5.16 -23.27
C SER A 138 1.02 5.30 -21.98
N ASP A 139 0.70 4.17 -21.34
CA ASP A 139 -0.02 4.10 -20.05
C ASP A 139 0.94 3.94 -18.87
N MET A 140 2.14 4.54 -18.95
CA MET A 140 3.23 4.34 -17.99
C MET A 140 2.76 4.48 -16.53
N VAL A 141 2.02 5.54 -16.20
CA VAL A 141 1.58 5.81 -14.83
C VAL A 141 0.59 4.76 -14.33
N LYS A 142 -0.39 4.41 -15.16
CA LYS A 142 -1.40 3.39 -14.86
C LYS A 142 -0.75 2.02 -14.64
N ASN A 143 0.22 1.67 -15.49
CA ASN A 143 0.97 0.42 -15.36
C ASN A 143 1.87 0.42 -14.13
N LEU A 144 2.49 1.55 -13.79
CA LEU A 144 3.33 1.70 -12.61
C LEU A 144 2.53 1.47 -11.32
N VAL A 145 1.38 2.13 -11.19
CA VAL A 145 0.48 2.00 -10.03
C VAL A 145 -0.06 0.58 -9.92
N SER A 146 -0.52 0.01 -11.03
CA SER A 146 -1.02 -1.37 -11.04
C SER A 146 0.06 -2.39 -10.66
N MET A 147 1.30 -2.19 -11.14
CA MET A 147 2.43 -3.01 -10.76
C MET A 147 2.71 -2.90 -9.26
N PHE A 148 2.78 -1.68 -8.72
CA PHE A 148 3.00 -1.48 -7.29
C PHE A 148 1.96 -2.19 -6.43
N ILE A 149 0.67 -2.06 -6.77
CA ILE A 149 -0.42 -2.74 -6.07
C ILE A 149 -0.22 -4.27 -6.09
N LEU A 150 0.09 -4.83 -7.27
CA LEU A 150 0.29 -6.27 -7.41
C LEU A 150 1.52 -6.76 -6.63
N ILE A 151 2.62 -6.02 -6.67
CA ILE A 151 3.85 -6.38 -5.97
C ILE A 151 3.64 -6.35 -4.46
N VAL A 152 3.05 -5.27 -3.91
CA VAL A 152 2.71 -5.21 -2.48
C VAL A 152 1.80 -6.38 -2.11
N GLY A 153 0.71 -6.60 -2.86
CA GLY A 153 -0.24 -7.67 -2.55
C GLY A 153 0.39 -9.07 -2.57
N ILE A 154 1.25 -9.35 -3.55
CA ILE A 154 1.89 -10.67 -3.68
C ILE A 154 2.98 -10.87 -2.63
N LEU A 155 3.83 -9.85 -2.42
CA LEU A 155 4.91 -9.96 -1.44
C LEU A 155 4.37 -10.07 -0.02
N THR A 156 3.25 -9.43 0.27
CA THR A 156 2.56 -9.51 1.57
C THR A 156 2.07 -10.93 1.89
N LEU A 157 1.69 -11.71 0.87
CA LEU A 157 1.14 -13.06 1.02
C LEU A 157 2.19 -14.18 0.90
N LYS A 158 3.44 -13.82 0.60
CA LYS A 158 4.56 -14.75 0.37
C LYS A 158 5.33 -15.07 1.65
#